data_AF-A0A7V4WY13-F1
#
_entry.id   AF-A0A7V4WY13-F1
#
_cell.length_a   1.000
_cell.length_b   1.000
_cell.length_c   1.000
_cell.angle_alpha   90.00
_cell.angle_beta   90.00
_cell.angle_gamma   90.00
#
_symmetry.space_group_name_H-M   'P 1'
#
loop_
_entity.id
_entity.type
_entity.pdbx_description
1 polymer ?
#
loop_
_entity_poly.entity_id
_entity_poly.type
_entity_poly.pdbx_seq_one_letter_code
_entity_poly.pdbx_strand_id
1 'polypeptide(L)'
;MLIIFIFSIGTIVYGGGFYPQAYYYKMLGNAIAEEEFNLIPDTQFSEQIKTEKLIFWGSPQSRFFQYYRSYIPVKFSGDTIFISDTIIIADDFIFHCKFTDSLNRDVELILAYNEEAITGAGDLYGYDFTLARKRDGMMYQKDLLAFGQWGDKRAKPLGISEITWQKHSLFPLHKLKNRYFTLYYDDGLISSPEAIKFINLLEIMRDGYCKQYGIFLPETIFVYLYRDSITVKEFNCYSNSFNTIWLKFSDRQSFLMPQKGSPIYTIAHELARISFQPLSDEYPPAIGADDWSHYAPLVGIVPYVYKCLSDTAWFSKYSYQDYGISLFEKIYQGAENTYAWLLYEIDKKYGKEMIGKAIKMVIKNKYWRHPKMKDFMVVLGKLTKDKKIINQIKNAYPTPFEHSLSRWKRWKGFGFKPYLEEMFIFENRYVIDSIIPNSYADSVGIEQGDELVMINGFDLGSKKADAYKSLLHKNPGDKITFIIRKKKSNELKQVIVLIK
;
A
#
# COMPACT_ATOMS: atom_id res chain seq x y z
N MET A 1 -8.27 -26.80 18.33
CA MET A 1 -9.73 -26.55 18.22
C MET A 1 -10.00 -26.39 16.74
N LEU A 2 -10.47 -27.47 16.10
CA LEU A 2 -10.72 -27.53 14.66
C LEU A 2 -12.05 -26.80 14.41
N ILE A 3 -11.98 -25.53 14.04
CA ILE A 3 -13.17 -24.78 13.61
C ILE A 3 -13.48 -25.24 12.19
N ILE A 4 -14.64 -25.87 12.02
CA ILE A 4 -15.24 -26.11 10.71
C ILE A 4 -15.58 -24.73 10.14
N PHE A 5 -14.74 -24.22 9.24
CA PHE A 5 -15.11 -23.07 8.42
C PHE A 5 -16.19 -23.56 7.46
N ILE A 6 -17.44 -23.18 7.75
CA ILE A 6 -18.50 -23.27 6.75
C ILE A 6 -18.14 -22.22 5.70
N PHE A 7 -17.71 -22.66 4.51
CA PHE A 7 -17.55 -21.77 3.37
C PHE A 7 -18.91 -21.14 3.06
N SER A 8 -19.12 -19.87 3.42
CA SER A 8 -20.27 -19.12 2.94
C SER A 8 -20.06 -18.85 1.45
N ILE A 9 -20.79 -19.57 0.59
CA ILE A 9 -20.72 -19.34 -0.86
C ILE A 9 -21.39 -18.01 -1.16
N GLY A 10 -20.61 -17.00 -1.53
CA GLY A 10 -21.08 -15.69 -1.95
C GLY A 10 -21.23 -15.56 -3.46
N THR A 11 -21.85 -14.49 -3.94
CA THR A 11 -21.86 -14.12 -5.35
C THR A 11 -21.45 -12.67 -5.56
N ILE A 12 -20.45 -12.45 -6.42
CA ILE A 12 -20.06 -11.15 -6.92
C ILE A 12 -20.75 -10.92 -8.27
N VAL A 13 -21.56 -9.88 -8.34
CA VAL A 13 -22.22 -9.40 -9.54
C VAL A 13 -21.45 -8.20 -10.08
N TYR A 14 -21.30 -8.08 -11.40
CA TYR A 14 -20.60 -6.94 -12.00
C TYR A 14 -21.35 -6.31 -13.18
N GLY A 15 -21.34 -4.98 -13.24
CA GLY A 15 -21.81 -4.21 -14.38
C GLY A 15 -20.83 -4.25 -15.56
N GLY A 16 -21.32 -3.91 -16.76
CA GLY A 16 -20.46 -3.82 -17.95
C GLY A 16 -19.23 -2.94 -17.73
N GLY A 17 -18.03 -3.48 -17.97
CA GLY A 17 -16.77 -2.78 -17.74
C GLY A 17 -16.10 -3.04 -16.38
N PHE A 18 -16.86 -3.50 -15.38
CA PHE A 18 -16.40 -3.66 -14.00
C PHE A 18 -15.87 -5.07 -13.69
N TYR A 19 -15.81 -5.96 -14.70
CA TYR A 19 -15.29 -7.31 -14.55
C TYR A 19 -13.88 -7.37 -13.95
N PRO A 20 -12.90 -6.54 -14.36
CA PRO A 20 -11.55 -6.58 -13.80
C PRO A 20 -11.51 -6.39 -12.27
N GLN A 21 -12.30 -5.45 -11.74
CA GLN A 21 -12.39 -5.14 -10.32
C GLN A 21 -13.13 -6.24 -9.57
N ALA A 22 -14.27 -6.69 -10.10
CA ALA A 22 -15.02 -7.79 -9.51
C ALA A 22 -14.18 -9.09 -9.43
N TYR A 23 -13.42 -9.39 -10.48
CA TYR A 23 -12.49 -10.52 -10.51
C TYR A 23 -11.34 -10.34 -9.51
N TYR A 24 -10.77 -9.14 -9.42
CA TYR A 24 -9.75 -8.83 -8.42
C TYR A 24 -10.25 -9.10 -7.00
N TYR A 25 -11.42 -8.59 -6.65
CA TYR A 25 -12.02 -8.77 -5.33
C TYR A 25 -12.40 -10.22 -5.03
N LYS A 26 -12.87 -10.97 -6.04
CA LYS A 26 -13.03 -12.43 -5.93
C LYS A 26 -11.71 -13.09 -5.51
N MET A 27 -10.61 -12.79 -6.22
CA MET A 27 -9.32 -13.39 -5.92
C MET A 27 -8.77 -12.96 -4.57
N LEU A 28 -9.04 -11.71 -4.16
CA LEU A 28 -8.67 -11.19 -2.85
C LEU A 28 -9.41 -11.90 -1.71
N GLY A 29 -10.73 -12.06 -1.84
CA GLY A 29 -11.57 -12.79 -0.90
C GLY A 29 -11.09 -14.24 -0.74
N ASN A 30 -10.84 -14.93 -1.86
CA ASN A 30 -10.28 -16.28 -1.85
C ASN A 30 -8.90 -16.35 -1.15
N ALA A 31 -8.05 -15.32 -1.31
CA ALA A 31 -6.69 -15.33 -0.80
C ALA A 31 -6.56 -14.94 0.67
N ILE A 32 -7.45 -14.08 1.18
CA ILE A 32 -7.39 -13.53 2.54
C ILE A 32 -8.39 -14.20 3.48
N ALA A 33 -9.63 -14.38 3.02
CA ALA A 33 -10.72 -14.84 3.87
C ALA A 33 -11.09 -16.33 3.63
N GLU A 34 -10.40 -16.98 2.68
CA GLU A 34 -10.77 -18.32 2.19
C GLU A 34 -12.24 -18.40 1.74
N GLU A 35 -12.83 -17.25 1.40
CA GLU A 35 -14.22 -17.15 0.91
C GLU A 35 -14.26 -17.50 -0.58
N GLU A 36 -15.21 -18.33 -0.99
CA GLU A 36 -15.42 -18.63 -2.41
C GLU A 36 -16.59 -17.82 -2.97
N PHE A 37 -16.31 -17.03 -4.02
CA PHE A 37 -17.33 -16.26 -4.74
C PHE A 37 -17.58 -16.78 -6.15
N ASN A 38 -18.86 -16.93 -6.50
CA ASN A 38 -19.28 -16.98 -7.90
C ASN A 38 -19.18 -15.58 -8.51
N LEU A 39 -18.83 -15.51 -9.80
CA LEU A 39 -18.73 -14.24 -10.51
C LEU A 39 -19.69 -14.25 -11.68
N ILE A 40 -20.66 -13.33 -11.69
CA ILE A 40 -21.73 -13.27 -12.70
C ILE A 40 -21.96 -11.84 -13.22
N PRO A 41 -22.32 -11.67 -14.51
CA PRO A 41 -22.67 -10.36 -15.04
C PRO A 41 -24.04 -9.87 -14.51
N ASP A 42 -24.24 -8.56 -14.53
CA ASP A 42 -25.49 -7.88 -14.14
C ASP A 42 -26.70 -8.14 -15.07
N THR A 43 -26.53 -8.98 -16.09
CA THR A 43 -27.63 -9.44 -16.95
C THR A 43 -28.54 -10.44 -16.25
N GLN A 44 -28.05 -11.12 -15.21
CA GLN A 44 -28.85 -12.01 -14.36
C GLN A 44 -29.77 -11.22 -13.41
N PHE A 45 -30.98 -11.72 -13.19
CA PHE A 45 -31.94 -11.08 -12.31
C PHE A 45 -31.55 -11.30 -10.84
N SER A 46 -31.51 -10.22 -10.06
CA SER A 46 -31.08 -10.26 -8.66
C SER A 46 -31.90 -11.24 -7.81
N GLU A 47 -33.20 -11.40 -8.10
CA GLU A 47 -34.11 -12.29 -7.38
C GLU A 47 -33.82 -13.77 -7.62
N GLN A 48 -33.10 -14.10 -8.69
CA GLN A 48 -32.76 -15.47 -9.05
C GLN A 48 -31.48 -15.96 -8.34
N ILE A 49 -30.70 -15.07 -7.74
CA ILE A 49 -29.43 -15.41 -7.09
C ILE A 49 -29.70 -15.87 -5.65
N LYS A 50 -29.57 -17.18 -5.41
CA LYS A 50 -29.79 -17.82 -4.11
C LYS A 50 -28.48 -17.95 -3.32
N THR A 51 -28.03 -16.85 -2.72
CA THR A 51 -26.86 -16.80 -1.83
C THR A 51 -27.16 -15.92 -0.63
N GLU A 52 -26.48 -16.17 0.48
CA GLU A 52 -26.56 -15.35 1.70
C GLU A 52 -25.78 -14.03 1.56
N LYS A 53 -24.75 -13.98 0.71
CA LYS A 53 -23.86 -12.80 0.53
C LYS A 53 -23.78 -12.38 -0.94
N LEU A 54 -24.17 -11.14 -1.21
CA LEU A 54 -24.14 -10.53 -2.54
C LEU A 54 -23.26 -9.29 -2.54
N ILE A 55 -22.31 -9.22 -3.46
CA ILE A 55 -21.47 -8.04 -3.65
C ILE A 55 -21.64 -7.56 -5.08
N PHE A 56 -21.94 -6.29 -5.30
CA PHE A 56 -22.10 -5.71 -6.63
C PHE A 56 -21.06 -4.65 -6.93
N TRP A 57 -20.40 -4.78 -8.08
CA TRP A 57 -19.48 -3.79 -8.64
C TRP A 57 -20.07 -3.20 -9.91
N GLY A 58 -20.40 -1.91 -9.93
CA GLY A 58 -20.95 -1.33 -11.16
C GLY A 58 -21.27 0.15 -11.10
N SER A 59 -22.12 0.58 -12.03
CA SER A 59 -22.61 1.95 -12.08
C SER A 59 -24.09 2.06 -11.71
N PRO A 60 -24.59 3.27 -11.38
CA PRO A 60 -26.01 3.49 -11.16
C PRO A 60 -26.90 3.19 -12.37
N GLN A 61 -26.35 3.02 -13.58
CA GLN A 61 -27.11 2.65 -14.78
C GLN A 61 -27.26 1.12 -14.93
N SER A 62 -26.53 0.32 -14.15
CA SER A 62 -26.61 -1.15 -14.21
C SER A 62 -28.00 -1.65 -13.86
N ARG A 63 -28.43 -2.70 -14.59
CA ARG A 63 -29.70 -3.38 -14.36
C ARG A 63 -29.83 -3.91 -12.93
N PHE A 64 -28.74 -4.43 -12.37
CA PHE A 64 -28.73 -4.96 -11.01
C PHE A 64 -29.00 -3.87 -9.98
N PHE A 65 -28.35 -2.71 -10.12
CA PHE A 65 -28.61 -1.58 -9.24
C PHE A 65 -30.05 -1.05 -9.36
N GLN A 66 -30.64 -1.07 -10.55
CA GLN A 66 -32.03 -0.62 -10.73
C GLN A 66 -33.04 -1.37 -9.85
N TYR A 67 -32.75 -2.63 -9.49
CA TYR A 67 -33.55 -3.37 -8.51
C TYR A 67 -33.43 -2.78 -7.09
N TYR A 68 -32.20 -2.49 -6.65
CA TYR A 68 -31.91 -1.97 -5.31
C TYR A 68 -32.07 -0.46 -5.13
N ARG A 69 -32.27 0.31 -6.21
CA ARG A 69 -32.39 1.77 -6.13
C ARG A 69 -33.46 2.28 -5.16
N SER A 70 -34.49 1.48 -4.91
CA SER A 70 -35.58 1.81 -3.97
C SER A 70 -35.26 1.49 -2.51
N TYR A 71 -34.19 0.74 -2.25
CA TYR A 71 -33.73 0.43 -0.90
C TYR A 71 -32.92 1.58 -0.31
N ILE A 72 -32.01 2.18 -1.08
CA ILE A 72 -31.09 3.20 -0.55
C ILE A 72 -31.67 4.61 -0.70
N PRO A 73 -31.52 5.51 0.29
CA PRO A 73 -32.00 6.90 0.23
C PRO A 73 -31.01 7.81 -0.52
N VAL A 74 -30.40 7.29 -1.59
CA VAL A 74 -29.40 7.98 -2.42
C VAL A 74 -29.86 7.95 -3.87
N LYS A 75 -29.91 9.12 -4.50
CA LYS A 75 -30.26 9.25 -5.92
C LYS A 75 -29.03 9.61 -6.74
N PHE A 76 -28.99 9.09 -7.97
CA PHE A 76 -27.91 9.32 -8.92
C PHE A 76 -28.49 9.89 -10.21
N SER A 77 -27.86 10.92 -10.77
CA SER A 77 -28.18 11.47 -12.09
C SER A 77 -26.89 11.93 -12.76
N GLY A 78 -26.40 11.15 -13.73
CA GLY A 78 -25.06 11.39 -14.32
C GLY A 78 -23.95 11.31 -13.27
N ASP A 79 -23.15 12.37 -13.19
CA ASP A 79 -22.08 12.59 -12.22
C ASP A 79 -22.57 13.21 -10.89
N THR A 80 -23.88 13.37 -10.75
CA THR A 80 -24.50 14.01 -9.58
C THR A 80 -25.09 12.97 -8.63
N ILE A 81 -24.77 13.11 -7.34
CA ILE A 81 -25.31 12.32 -6.23
C ILE A 81 -26.14 13.22 -5.32
N PHE A 82 -27.32 12.74 -4.95
CA PHE A 82 -28.21 13.36 -3.97
C PHE A 82 -28.31 12.44 -2.76
N ILE A 83 -27.86 12.91 -1.60
CA ILE A 83 -27.90 12.18 -0.34
C ILE A 83 -28.23 13.16 0.79
N SER A 84 -29.25 12.83 1.59
CA SER A 84 -29.83 13.79 2.55
C SER A 84 -30.27 15.08 1.83
N ASP A 85 -29.93 16.22 2.39
CA ASP A 85 -30.07 17.59 1.92
C ASP A 85 -28.86 18.08 1.10
N THR A 86 -27.95 17.18 0.73
CA THR A 86 -26.69 17.51 0.05
C THR A 86 -26.65 17.01 -1.39
N ILE A 87 -26.07 17.83 -2.26
CA ILE A 87 -25.83 17.52 -3.68
C ILE A 87 -24.33 17.53 -3.93
N ILE A 88 -23.83 16.49 -4.58
CA ILE A 88 -22.41 16.35 -4.93
C ILE A 88 -22.31 16.09 -6.42
N ILE A 89 -21.47 16.86 -7.09
CA ILE A 89 -21.19 16.72 -8.53
C ILE A 89 -19.73 16.29 -8.65
N ALA A 90 -19.50 15.06 -9.09
CA ALA A 90 -18.17 14.50 -9.28
C ALA A 90 -18.19 13.34 -10.30
N ASP A 91 -17.37 13.42 -11.33
CA ASP A 91 -17.21 12.35 -12.33
C ASP A 91 -16.35 11.17 -11.84
N ASP A 92 -15.81 11.26 -10.63
CA ASP A 92 -14.98 10.26 -9.98
C ASP A 92 -15.52 9.81 -8.61
N PHE A 93 -16.83 9.93 -8.39
CA PHE A 93 -17.45 9.45 -7.16
C PHE A 93 -17.40 7.93 -7.05
N ILE A 94 -17.33 7.47 -5.81
CA ILE A 94 -17.57 6.08 -5.41
C ILE A 94 -18.50 6.09 -4.21
N PHE A 95 -19.63 5.41 -4.33
CA PHE A 95 -20.56 5.14 -3.24
C PHE A 95 -20.51 3.66 -2.89
N HIS A 96 -20.19 3.35 -1.64
CA HIS A 96 -20.10 2.00 -1.12
C HIS A 96 -21.10 1.85 0.03
N CYS A 97 -21.97 0.85 0.02
CA CYS A 97 -22.81 0.54 1.16
C CYS A 97 -23.07 -0.96 1.39
N LYS A 98 -23.52 -1.30 2.59
CA LYS A 98 -24.02 -2.63 2.98
C LYS A 98 -25.41 -2.55 3.63
N PHE A 99 -26.27 -3.53 3.39
CA PHE A 99 -27.59 -3.66 4.04
C PHE A 99 -28.14 -5.09 3.91
N THR A 100 -29.29 -5.38 4.51
CA THR A 100 -29.96 -6.68 4.39
C THR A 100 -31.23 -6.51 3.55
N ASP A 101 -31.40 -7.32 2.51
CA ASP A 101 -32.55 -7.19 1.62
C ASP A 101 -33.81 -7.97 2.10
N SER A 102 -34.89 -7.91 1.33
CA SER A 102 -36.15 -8.60 1.65
C SER A 102 -36.06 -10.13 1.64
N LEU A 103 -34.99 -10.70 1.06
CA LEU A 103 -34.70 -12.13 1.07
C LEU A 103 -33.74 -12.51 2.21
N ASN A 104 -33.47 -11.58 3.13
CA ASN A 104 -32.54 -11.72 4.24
C ASN A 104 -31.12 -12.05 3.79
N ARG A 105 -30.70 -11.48 2.65
CA ARG A 105 -29.32 -11.56 2.14
C ARG A 105 -28.54 -10.34 2.57
N ASP A 106 -27.27 -10.53 2.89
CA ASP A 106 -26.32 -9.44 3.09
C ASP A 106 -25.88 -8.91 1.71
N VAL A 107 -26.23 -7.67 1.42
CA VAL A 107 -25.97 -7.01 0.14
C VAL A 107 -24.95 -5.90 0.35
N GLU A 108 -23.87 -5.94 -0.43
CA GLU A 108 -22.85 -4.91 -0.54
C GLU A 108 -22.89 -4.31 -1.95
N LEU A 109 -23.08 -3.00 -2.07
CA LEU A 109 -23.10 -2.28 -3.33
C LEU A 109 -21.88 -1.36 -3.39
N ILE A 110 -21.04 -1.52 -4.41
CA ILE A 110 -19.95 -0.63 -4.75
C ILE A 110 -20.25 0.00 -6.11
N LEU A 111 -20.70 1.25 -6.06
CA LEU A 111 -21.16 2.01 -7.20
C LEU A 111 -20.16 3.11 -7.54
N ALA A 112 -19.83 3.26 -8.81
CA ALA A 112 -19.06 4.40 -9.29
C ALA A 112 -19.64 4.93 -10.60
N TYR A 113 -19.35 6.19 -10.93
CA TYR A 113 -19.81 6.78 -12.19
C TYR A 113 -19.25 6.03 -13.41
N ASN A 114 -17.99 5.60 -13.35
CA ASN A 114 -17.28 4.91 -14.42
C ASN A 114 -16.24 3.90 -13.89
N GLU A 115 -15.69 3.09 -14.80
CA GLU A 115 -14.65 2.08 -14.51
C GLU A 115 -13.33 2.67 -13.99
N GLU A 116 -13.05 3.94 -14.30
CA GLU A 116 -11.87 4.62 -13.80
C GLU A 116 -12.02 4.93 -12.31
N ALA A 117 -13.17 5.48 -11.90
CA ALA A 117 -13.47 5.84 -10.53
C ALA A 117 -13.44 4.61 -9.60
N ILE A 118 -14.06 3.51 -10.00
CA ILE A 118 -14.23 2.33 -9.14
C ILE A 118 -12.92 1.71 -8.64
N THR A 119 -11.79 1.91 -9.34
CA THR A 119 -10.51 1.36 -8.85
C THR A 119 -10.08 2.00 -7.53
N GLY A 120 -10.61 3.18 -7.19
CA GLY A 120 -10.41 3.80 -5.89
C GLY A 120 -11.21 3.21 -4.72
N ALA A 121 -12.17 2.31 -4.97
CA ALA A 121 -13.08 1.81 -3.92
C ALA A 121 -12.32 1.24 -2.71
N GLY A 122 -12.78 1.64 -1.51
CA GLY A 122 -12.16 1.30 -0.22
C GLY A 122 -13.14 0.66 0.75
N ASP A 123 -12.65 0.35 1.94
CA ASP A 123 -13.42 -0.26 3.03
C ASP A 123 -14.52 0.70 3.56
N LEU A 124 -15.51 0.15 4.24
CA LEU A 124 -16.54 0.88 4.96
C LEU A 124 -16.06 1.38 6.32
N TYR A 125 -14.90 0.97 6.84
CA TYR A 125 -14.33 1.43 8.12
C TYR A 125 -15.29 1.28 9.32
N GLY A 126 -16.12 0.23 9.31
CA GLY A 126 -17.13 -0.01 10.35
C GLY A 126 -18.46 0.74 10.15
N TYR A 127 -18.58 1.54 9.09
CA TYR A 127 -19.82 2.22 8.70
C TYR A 127 -20.70 1.32 7.82
N ASP A 128 -21.92 1.78 7.57
CA ASP A 128 -22.86 1.13 6.66
C ASP A 128 -22.81 1.67 5.25
N PHE A 129 -22.42 2.93 5.09
CA PHE A 129 -22.11 3.51 3.81
C PHE A 129 -20.96 4.49 3.89
N THR A 130 -20.26 4.62 2.77
CA THR A 130 -19.25 5.64 2.53
C THR A 130 -19.47 6.26 1.15
N LEU A 131 -19.09 7.52 1.05
CA LEU A 131 -19.05 8.26 -0.20
C LEU A 131 -17.68 8.91 -0.29
N ALA A 132 -17.03 8.75 -1.43
CA ALA A 132 -15.70 9.28 -1.69
C ALA A 132 -15.57 9.78 -3.12
N ARG A 133 -14.52 10.56 -3.38
CA ARG A 133 -14.04 10.85 -4.73
C ARG A 133 -12.67 10.22 -4.88
N LYS A 134 -12.43 9.55 -6.00
CA LYS A 134 -11.14 8.91 -6.24
C LYS A 134 -9.97 9.88 -6.08
N ARG A 135 -10.12 11.15 -6.48
CA ARG A 135 -9.06 12.17 -6.36
C ARG A 135 -8.65 12.50 -4.94
N ASP A 136 -9.52 12.34 -3.94
CA ASP A 136 -9.22 12.74 -2.55
C ASP A 136 -8.27 11.75 -1.85
N GLY A 137 -8.04 10.60 -2.48
CA GLY A 137 -7.49 9.44 -1.80
C GLY A 137 -8.59 8.65 -1.12
N MET A 138 -8.36 7.36 -0.88
CA MET A 138 -9.37 6.50 -0.24
C MET A 138 -8.74 5.48 0.71
N MET A 139 -7.53 5.75 1.19
CA MET A 139 -6.79 4.83 2.04
C MET A 139 -7.17 4.94 3.51
N TYR A 140 -7.70 6.10 3.92
CA TYR A 140 -8.09 6.35 5.29
C TYR A 140 -9.50 6.93 5.34
N GLN A 141 -10.18 6.74 6.48
CA GLN A 141 -11.47 7.36 6.76
C GLN A 141 -11.46 8.89 6.55
N LYS A 142 -10.33 9.56 6.82
CA LYS A 142 -10.15 11.00 6.61
C LYS A 142 -10.12 11.44 5.14
N ASP A 143 -10.07 10.49 4.21
CA ASP A 143 -10.11 10.77 2.77
C ASP A 143 -11.53 10.60 2.20
N LEU A 144 -12.50 10.13 3.01
CA LEU A 144 -13.90 9.99 2.59
C LEU A 144 -14.59 11.35 2.53
N LEU A 145 -15.53 11.55 1.60
CA LEU A 145 -16.36 12.74 1.58
C LEU A 145 -17.49 12.67 2.62
N ALA A 146 -18.09 11.48 2.76
CA ALA A 146 -19.07 11.19 3.80
C ALA A 146 -19.03 9.72 4.23
N PHE A 147 -19.54 9.46 5.42
CA PHE A 147 -19.80 8.10 5.92
C PHE A 147 -20.92 8.13 6.95
N GLY A 148 -21.60 7.00 7.15
CA GLY A 148 -22.75 6.97 8.05
C GLY A 148 -23.33 5.59 8.34
N GLN A 149 -24.43 5.60 9.08
CA GLN A 149 -25.14 4.41 9.54
C GLN A 149 -26.58 4.40 9.00
N TRP A 150 -27.10 3.20 8.72
CA TRP A 150 -28.52 3.00 8.49
C TRP A 150 -29.26 2.86 9.82
N GLY A 151 -30.50 3.34 9.89
CA GLY A 151 -31.36 3.14 11.07
C GLY A 151 -31.74 1.67 11.26
N ASP A 152 -32.62 1.16 10.40
CA ASP A 152 -32.90 -0.28 10.29
C ASP A 152 -32.37 -0.79 8.95
N LYS A 153 -31.39 -1.70 9.00
CA LYS A 153 -30.73 -2.30 7.82
C LYS A 153 -31.64 -3.18 6.99
N ARG A 154 -32.84 -3.51 7.48
CA ARG A 154 -33.86 -4.29 6.79
C ARG A 154 -35.00 -3.43 6.27
N ALA A 155 -35.02 -2.13 6.59
CA ALA A 155 -36.07 -1.23 6.16
C ALA A 155 -36.02 -1.00 4.64
N LYS A 156 -37.20 -0.72 4.07
CA LYS A 156 -37.35 -0.33 2.67
C LYS A 156 -38.33 0.86 2.57
N PRO A 157 -37.84 2.08 2.29
CA PRO A 157 -36.44 2.44 2.10
C PRO A 157 -35.65 2.41 3.42
N LEU A 158 -34.33 2.26 3.31
CA LEU A 158 -33.39 2.47 4.42
C LEU A 158 -33.45 3.95 4.84
N GLY A 159 -33.42 4.19 6.15
CA GLY A 159 -33.23 5.53 6.71
C GLY A 159 -31.77 5.78 7.07
N ILE A 160 -31.28 7.01 6.89
CA ILE A 160 -29.98 7.44 7.42
C ILE A 160 -30.19 7.83 8.88
N SER A 161 -29.56 7.12 9.81
CA SER A 161 -29.58 7.47 11.23
C SER A 161 -28.45 8.43 11.61
N GLU A 162 -27.32 8.33 10.94
CA GLU A 162 -26.14 9.16 11.16
C GLU A 162 -25.42 9.39 9.83
N ILE A 163 -24.96 10.62 9.61
CA ILE A 163 -24.04 10.96 8.51
C ILE A 163 -23.02 11.98 8.99
N THR A 164 -21.75 11.71 8.72
CA THR A 164 -20.65 12.66 8.94
C THR A 164 -20.10 13.11 7.60
N TRP A 165 -19.96 14.42 7.45
CA TRP A 165 -19.37 15.07 6.28
C TRP A 165 -17.93 15.48 6.58
N GLN A 166 -17.03 15.23 5.64
CA GLN A 166 -15.66 15.75 5.70
C GLN A 166 -15.46 16.82 4.64
N LYS A 167 -14.76 17.87 5.03
CA LYS A 167 -14.40 18.95 4.12
C LYS A 167 -13.09 18.61 3.43
N HIS A 168 -13.16 18.50 2.11
CA HIS A 168 -11.99 18.39 1.24
C HIS A 168 -11.78 19.67 0.47
N SER A 169 -10.53 20.06 0.29
CA SER A 169 -10.18 21.16 -0.61
C SER A 169 -10.56 20.78 -2.04
N LEU A 170 -11.22 21.71 -2.75
CA LEU A 170 -11.52 21.54 -4.17
C LEU A 170 -10.28 21.93 -4.97
N PHE A 171 -9.55 20.93 -5.46
CA PHE A 171 -8.46 21.15 -6.39
C PHE A 171 -8.96 20.93 -7.82
N PRO A 172 -8.96 21.97 -8.69
CA PRO A 172 -9.15 21.74 -10.10
C PRO A 172 -7.94 20.95 -10.61
N LEU A 173 -8.16 19.67 -10.95
CA LEU A 173 -7.11 18.82 -11.50
C LEU A 173 -7.18 18.82 -13.01
N HIS A 174 -6.07 19.16 -13.65
CA HIS A 174 -5.89 19.03 -15.09
C HIS A 174 -5.60 17.57 -15.44
N LYS A 175 -6.10 17.12 -16.59
CA LYS A 175 -5.92 15.75 -17.08
C LYS A 175 -4.92 15.73 -18.24
N LEU A 176 -3.85 14.96 -18.10
CA LEU A 176 -2.89 14.64 -19.15
C LEU A 176 -2.83 13.13 -19.36
N LYS A 177 -2.91 12.67 -20.60
CA LYS A 177 -2.92 11.23 -20.92
C LYS A 177 -1.85 10.89 -21.94
N ASN A 178 -1.17 9.76 -21.72
CA ASN A 178 -0.36 9.10 -22.72
C ASN A 178 -0.82 7.64 -22.89
N ARG A 179 0.03 6.78 -23.47
CA ARG A 179 -0.32 5.38 -23.74
C ARG A 179 -0.62 4.57 -22.48
N TYR A 180 0.08 4.85 -21.38
CA TYR A 180 0.07 4.00 -20.19
C TYR A 180 -0.41 4.71 -18.92
N PHE A 181 -0.43 6.03 -18.93
CA PHE A 181 -0.73 6.86 -17.77
C PHE A 181 -1.84 7.86 -18.07
N THR A 182 -2.68 8.07 -17.08
CA THR A 182 -3.55 9.24 -16.97
C THR A 182 -3.13 10.00 -15.72
N LEU A 183 -2.51 11.15 -15.92
CA LEU A 183 -2.06 12.06 -14.87
C LEU A 183 -3.13 13.12 -14.61
N TYR A 184 -3.58 13.19 -13.37
CA TYR A 184 -4.36 14.29 -12.81
C TYR A 184 -3.43 15.16 -11.99
N TYR A 185 -3.29 16.43 -12.35
CA TYR A 185 -2.34 17.32 -11.67
C TYR A 185 -2.93 18.68 -11.32
N ASP A 186 -2.48 19.20 -10.18
CA ASP A 186 -2.73 20.57 -9.71
C ASP A 186 -1.77 21.54 -10.40
N ASP A 187 -2.29 22.54 -11.11
CA ASP A 187 -1.48 23.54 -11.83
C ASP A 187 -0.75 24.52 -10.91
N GLY A 188 -1.18 24.63 -9.66
CA GLY A 188 -0.43 25.34 -8.62
C GLY A 188 0.75 24.53 -8.07
N LEU A 189 0.81 23.22 -8.36
CA LEU A 189 1.95 22.37 -8.01
C LEU A 189 2.93 22.25 -9.18
N ILE A 190 2.44 21.93 -10.38
CA ILE A 190 3.26 21.79 -11.59
C ILE A 190 2.61 22.44 -12.81
N SER A 191 3.43 23.04 -13.67
CA SER A 191 3.01 23.56 -14.97
C SER A 191 2.76 22.45 -15.99
N SER A 192 2.05 22.73 -17.09
CA SER A 192 1.81 21.73 -18.14
C SER A 192 3.10 21.15 -18.76
N PRO A 193 4.17 21.93 -19.05
CA PRO A 193 5.45 21.36 -19.49
C PRO A 193 6.10 20.43 -18.45
N GLU A 194 5.98 20.76 -17.17
CA GLU A 194 6.47 19.90 -16.07
C GLU A 194 5.62 18.62 -15.95
N ALA A 195 4.32 18.69 -16.17
CA ALA A 195 3.44 17.51 -16.22
C ALA A 195 3.81 16.57 -17.36
N ILE A 196 4.18 17.10 -18.53
CA ILE A 196 4.70 16.30 -19.66
C ILE A 196 6.03 15.65 -19.27
N LYS A 197 6.96 16.40 -18.66
CA LYS A 197 8.22 15.82 -18.16
C LYS A 197 7.96 14.72 -17.12
N PHE A 198 7.02 14.94 -16.20
CA PHE A 198 6.65 13.98 -15.17
C PHE A 198 6.10 12.68 -15.77
N ILE A 199 5.16 12.79 -16.72
CA ILE A 199 4.54 11.61 -17.33
C ILE A 199 5.56 10.81 -18.16
N ASN A 200 6.53 11.46 -18.79
CA ASN A 200 7.62 10.80 -19.50
C ASN A 200 8.56 10.06 -18.53
N LEU A 201 8.83 10.63 -17.35
CA LEU A 201 9.58 9.93 -16.29
C LEU A 201 8.85 8.65 -15.84
N LEU A 202 7.52 8.72 -15.66
CA LEU A 202 6.70 7.56 -15.31
C LEU A 202 6.76 6.47 -16.40
N GLU A 203 6.73 6.85 -17.68
CA GLU A 203 6.90 5.92 -18.79
C GLU A 203 8.28 5.23 -18.76
N ILE A 204 9.34 5.97 -18.48
CA ILE A 204 10.70 5.41 -18.36
C ILE A 204 10.78 4.42 -17.19
N MET A 205 10.17 4.72 -16.04
CA MET A 205 10.11 3.80 -14.91
C MET A 205 9.36 2.51 -15.26
N ARG A 206 8.17 2.65 -15.88
CA ARG A 206 7.37 1.51 -16.37
C ARG A 206 8.17 0.66 -17.35
N ASP A 207 8.85 1.31 -18.29
CA ASP A 207 9.71 0.64 -19.26
C ASP A 207 10.87 -0.10 -18.59
N GLY A 208 11.43 0.43 -17.50
CA GLY A 208 12.41 -0.27 -16.67
C GLY A 208 11.87 -1.60 -16.15
N TYR A 209 10.66 -1.59 -15.57
CA TYR A 209 10.01 -2.83 -15.12
C TYR A 209 9.77 -3.82 -16.27
N CYS A 210 9.20 -3.33 -17.38
CA CYS A 210 8.88 -4.19 -18.52
C CYS A 210 10.12 -4.74 -19.22
N LYS A 211 11.19 -3.93 -19.41
CA LYS A 211 12.38 -4.33 -20.15
C LYS A 211 13.33 -5.18 -19.31
N GLN A 212 13.51 -4.87 -18.03
CA GLN A 212 14.45 -5.59 -17.17
C GLN A 212 13.89 -6.90 -16.63
N TYR A 213 12.60 -6.90 -16.26
CA TYR A 213 11.95 -8.06 -15.64
C TYR A 213 10.95 -8.73 -16.58
N GLY A 214 10.64 -8.14 -17.74
CA GLY A 214 9.64 -8.72 -18.64
C GLY A 214 8.21 -8.70 -18.06
N ILE A 215 7.94 -8.04 -16.95
CA ILE A 215 6.62 -8.07 -16.28
C ILE A 215 5.65 -7.06 -16.88
N PHE A 216 4.35 -7.34 -16.75
CA PHE A 216 3.29 -6.46 -17.23
C PHE A 216 2.72 -5.63 -16.08
N LEU A 217 2.63 -4.32 -16.31
CA LEU A 217 1.87 -3.39 -15.47
C LEU A 217 0.43 -3.25 -16.01
N PRO A 218 -0.50 -2.63 -15.26
CA PRO A 218 -1.82 -2.28 -15.78
C PRO A 218 -1.75 -1.59 -17.14
N GLU A 219 -2.79 -1.79 -17.95
CA GLU A 219 -2.92 -1.13 -19.25
C GLU A 219 -2.98 0.39 -19.11
N THR A 220 -3.64 0.87 -18.06
CA THR A 220 -3.65 2.28 -17.67
C THR A 220 -3.42 2.41 -16.17
N ILE A 221 -2.46 3.26 -15.80
CA ILE A 221 -2.18 3.66 -14.42
C ILE A 221 -2.67 5.10 -14.24
N PHE A 222 -3.48 5.31 -13.21
CA PHE A 222 -3.98 6.64 -12.84
C PHE A 222 -3.04 7.24 -11.81
N VAL A 223 -2.60 8.48 -12.04
CA VAL A 223 -1.68 9.17 -11.13
C VAL A 223 -2.31 10.49 -10.74
N TYR A 224 -2.51 10.70 -9.45
CA TYR A 224 -3.00 11.96 -8.92
C TYR A 224 -1.85 12.69 -8.23
N LEU A 225 -1.57 13.91 -8.65
CA LEU A 225 -0.48 14.74 -8.17
C LEU A 225 -1.02 16.10 -7.74
N TYR A 226 -1.15 16.33 -6.43
CA TYR A 226 -1.80 17.54 -5.92
C TYR A 226 -1.28 17.99 -4.57
N ARG A 227 -1.63 19.23 -4.20
CA ARG A 227 -1.31 19.80 -2.90
C ARG A 227 -2.24 19.27 -1.82
N ASP A 228 -1.72 18.85 -0.67
CA ASP A 228 -2.51 18.51 0.51
C ASP A 228 -2.22 19.50 1.64
N SER A 229 -3.17 20.42 1.85
CA SER A 229 -3.08 21.45 2.90
C SER A 229 -3.32 20.90 4.31
N ILE A 230 -3.75 19.65 4.44
CA ILE A 230 -4.15 19.03 5.72
C ILE A 230 -2.98 18.26 6.34
N THR A 231 -2.05 17.73 5.55
CA THR A 231 -0.92 16.96 6.07
C THR A 231 0.27 17.82 6.45
N VAL A 232 0.78 17.63 7.68
CA VAL A 232 2.02 18.26 8.19
C VAL A 232 3.29 17.69 7.52
N LYS A 233 3.17 16.60 6.74
CA LYS A 233 4.30 16.00 6.03
C LYS A 233 4.50 16.71 4.69
N GLU A 234 5.77 17.00 4.36
CA GLU A 234 6.16 17.61 3.07
C GLU A 234 5.67 16.80 1.86
N PHE A 235 5.64 15.47 2.00
CA PHE A 235 5.31 14.54 0.93
C PHE A 235 4.65 13.27 1.47
N ASN A 236 3.63 12.80 0.77
CA ASN A 236 2.98 11.51 1.00
C ASN A 236 2.64 10.83 -0.32
N CYS A 237 2.95 9.55 -0.43
CA CYS A 237 2.72 8.75 -1.63
C CYS A 237 2.15 7.40 -1.23
N TYR A 238 1.13 6.96 -1.96
CA TYR A 238 0.58 5.62 -1.81
C TYR A 238 -0.10 5.20 -3.10
N SER A 239 -0.25 3.89 -3.27
CA SER A 239 -1.02 3.30 -4.35
C SER A 239 -2.16 2.45 -3.81
N ASN A 240 -3.14 2.20 -4.67
CA ASN A 240 -3.94 1.00 -4.53
C ASN A 240 -3.23 -0.14 -5.25
N SER A 241 -3.58 -1.35 -4.85
CA SER A 241 -3.05 -2.58 -5.41
C SER A 241 -3.41 -2.81 -6.89
N PHE A 242 -4.33 -2.02 -7.44
CA PHE A 242 -4.87 -2.26 -8.78
C PHE A 242 -4.12 -1.47 -9.86
N ASN A 243 -4.21 -0.13 -9.83
CA ASN A 243 -3.66 0.73 -10.89
C ASN A 243 -3.62 2.24 -10.58
N THR A 244 -3.70 2.68 -9.33
CA THR A 244 -3.75 4.11 -8.99
C THR A 244 -2.67 4.49 -8.01
N ILE A 245 -2.00 5.61 -8.25
CA ILE A 245 -1.01 6.24 -7.38
C ILE A 245 -1.51 7.64 -7.00
N TRP A 246 -1.43 7.98 -5.72
CA TRP A 246 -1.66 9.32 -5.22
C TRP A 246 -0.37 9.89 -4.65
N LEU A 247 -0.02 11.09 -5.11
CA LEU A 247 1.13 11.87 -4.68
C LEU A 247 0.62 13.20 -4.13
N LYS A 248 0.76 13.36 -2.83
CA LYS A 248 0.34 14.52 -2.06
C LYS A 248 1.56 15.28 -1.59
N PHE A 249 1.63 16.58 -1.89
CA PHE A 249 2.72 17.46 -1.47
C PHE A 249 2.19 18.63 -0.66
N SER A 250 2.96 19.18 0.28
CA SER A 250 2.54 20.39 1.01
C SER A 250 2.44 21.60 0.07
N ASP A 251 3.39 21.71 -0.86
CA ASP A 251 3.57 22.87 -1.73
C ASP A 251 4.50 22.52 -2.91
N ARG A 252 4.69 23.49 -3.82
CA ARG A 252 5.55 23.33 -4.99
C ARG A 252 7.03 23.17 -4.63
N GLN A 253 7.49 23.81 -3.56
CA GLN A 253 8.90 23.73 -3.16
C GLN A 253 9.23 22.33 -2.68
N SER A 254 8.38 21.70 -1.85
CA SER A 254 8.57 20.33 -1.40
C SER A 254 8.50 19.30 -2.53
N PHE A 255 7.72 19.57 -3.59
CA PHE A 255 7.74 18.78 -4.81
C PHE A 255 9.05 18.91 -5.60
N LEU A 256 9.51 20.15 -5.84
CA LEU A 256 10.68 20.39 -6.67
C LEU A 256 11.98 20.03 -5.96
N MET A 257 12.07 20.30 -4.66
CA MET A 257 13.27 20.16 -3.82
C MET A 257 12.90 19.46 -2.50
N PRO A 258 12.67 18.14 -2.53
CA PRO A 258 12.33 17.38 -1.33
C PRO A 258 13.48 17.44 -0.31
N GLN A 259 13.20 17.82 0.94
CA GLN A 259 14.24 17.86 1.99
C GLN A 259 14.59 16.46 2.51
N LYS A 260 13.63 15.53 2.45
CA LYS A 260 13.78 14.14 2.90
C LYS A 260 13.15 13.17 1.90
N GLY A 261 13.79 12.00 1.76
CA GLY A 261 13.35 10.96 0.83
C GLY A 261 13.59 11.34 -0.63
N SER A 262 13.32 10.40 -1.53
CA SER A 262 13.43 10.60 -2.99
C SER A 262 12.07 10.32 -3.64
N PRO A 263 11.45 11.32 -4.30
CA PRO A 263 10.22 11.13 -5.05
C PRO A 263 10.37 10.08 -6.15
N ILE A 264 11.52 10.04 -6.82
CA ILE A 264 11.82 9.04 -7.86
C ILE A 264 11.78 7.62 -7.28
N TYR A 265 12.47 7.39 -6.16
CA TYR A 265 12.42 6.09 -5.48
C TYR A 265 11.00 5.76 -5.02
N THR A 266 10.30 6.73 -4.43
CA THR A 266 8.96 6.51 -3.87
C THR A 266 7.93 6.18 -4.96
N ILE A 267 7.99 6.87 -6.10
CA ILE A 267 7.15 6.55 -7.26
C ILE A 267 7.47 5.16 -7.79
N ALA A 268 8.77 4.82 -7.91
CA ALA A 268 9.19 3.50 -8.34
C ALA A 268 8.68 2.42 -7.36
N HIS A 269 8.71 2.67 -6.05
CA HIS A 269 8.15 1.79 -5.02
C HIS A 269 6.66 1.52 -5.23
N GLU A 270 5.85 2.56 -5.46
CA GLU A 270 4.42 2.38 -5.72
C GLU A 270 4.15 1.70 -7.07
N LEU A 271 4.98 1.95 -8.10
CA LEU A 271 4.91 1.20 -9.35
C LEU A 271 5.27 -0.29 -9.17
N ALA A 272 6.23 -0.61 -8.30
CA ALA A 272 6.52 -1.99 -7.93
C ALA A 272 5.29 -2.65 -7.31
N ARG A 273 4.63 -1.99 -6.35
CA ARG A 273 3.40 -2.49 -5.71
C ARG A 273 2.29 -2.78 -6.72
N ILE A 274 2.04 -1.85 -7.64
CA ILE A 274 1.05 -2.03 -8.72
C ILE A 274 1.45 -3.16 -9.67
N SER A 275 2.74 -3.34 -9.93
CA SER A 275 3.23 -4.40 -10.84
C SER A 275 3.12 -5.80 -10.23
N PHE A 276 3.42 -5.94 -8.94
CA PHE A 276 3.51 -7.19 -8.22
C PHE A 276 3.62 -6.90 -6.73
N GLN A 277 2.65 -7.31 -5.91
CA GLN A 277 2.73 -7.13 -4.47
C GLN A 277 2.30 -8.42 -3.78
N PRO A 278 3.23 -9.37 -3.60
CA PRO A 278 2.90 -10.68 -3.06
C PRO A 278 2.38 -10.55 -1.62
N LEU A 279 1.42 -11.39 -1.23
CA LEU A 279 0.92 -11.45 0.14
C LEU A 279 1.85 -12.29 1.02
N SER A 280 1.95 -11.98 2.31
CA SER A 280 2.59 -12.88 3.27
C SER A 280 1.73 -13.05 4.52
N ASP A 281 1.57 -14.32 4.91
CA ASP A 281 1.00 -14.76 6.19
C ASP A 281 2.07 -14.89 7.28
N GLU A 282 3.36 -14.73 6.94
CA GLU A 282 4.46 -14.81 7.89
C GLU A 282 4.63 -13.48 8.64
N TYR A 283 4.70 -13.55 9.97
CA TYR A 283 4.82 -12.37 10.83
C TYR A 283 6.28 -11.86 10.91
N PRO A 284 6.54 -10.53 10.90
CA PRO A 284 5.58 -9.41 10.97
C PRO A 284 4.71 -9.27 9.72
N PRO A 285 3.40 -8.99 9.88
CA PRO A 285 2.43 -9.16 8.83
C PRO A 285 2.45 -7.92 7.94
N ALA A 286 2.81 -8.10 6.68
CA ALA A 286 2.38 -7.21 5.64
C ALA A 286 1.37 -7.98 4.81
N ILE A 287 0.11 -7.52 4.77
CA ILE A 287 -0.83 -8.06 3.78
C ILE A 287 -0.19 -7.96 2.39
N GLY A 288 0.71 -6.99 2.11
CA GLY A 288 1.64 -7.05 0.97
C GLY A 288 3.11 -7.03 1.41
N ALA A 289 3.86 -8.10 1.13
CA ALA A 289 5.30 -8.18 1.37
C ALA A 289 6.09 -7.23 0.44
N ASP A 290 6.74 -6.24 1.04
CA ASP A 290 7.43 -5.15 0.34
C ASP A 290 8.85 -5.50 -0.12
N ASP A 291 9.29 -6.75 0.01
CA ASP A 291 10.61 -7.16 -0.47
C ASP A 291 10.82 -6.82 -1.95
N TRP A 292 9.79 -7.05 -2.78
CA TRP A 292 9.80 -6.65 -4.19
C TRP A 292 9.80 -5.12 -4.35
N SER A 293 8.98 -4.42 -3.57
CA SER A 293 8.88 -2.96 -3.54
C SER A 293 10.17 -2.29 -3.07
N HIS A 294 11.09 -2.99 -2.41
CA HIS A 294 12.41 -2.47 -2.05
C HIS A 294 13.45 -2.85 -3.09
N TYR A 295 13.51 -4.14 -3.41
CA TYR A 295 14.49 -4.67 -4.34
C TYR A 295 14.36 -4.04 -5.73
N ALA A 296 13.18 -4.08 -6.34
CA ALA A 296 13.04 -3.66 -7.73
C ALA A 296 13.32 -2.16 -7.94
N PRO A 297 12.82 -1.24 -7.10
CA PRO A 297 13.17 0.17 -7.22
C PRO A 297 14.65 0.47 -6.99
N LEU A 298 15.22 0.02 -5.87
CA LEU A 298 16.59 0.40 -5.49
C LEU A 298 17.64 -0.27 -6.40
N VAL A 299 17.44 -1.53 -6.77
CA VAL A 299 18.41 -2.31 -7.56
C VAL A 299 18.17 -2.20 -9.06
N GLY A 300 16.91 -2.06 -9.49
CA GLY A 300 16.52 -2.06 -10.89
C GLY A 300 16.20 -0.68 -11.45
N ILE A 301 15.18 -0.04 -10.90
CA ILE A 301 14.52 1.10 -11.54
C ILE A 301 15.25 2.41 -11.33
N VAL A 302 15.71 2.74 -10.12
CA VAL A 302 16.48 3.96 -9.86
C VAL A 302 17.77 3.98 -10.72
N PRO A 303 18.58 2.90 -10.77
CA PRO A 303 19.71 2.83 -11.70
C PRO A 303 19.31 2.93 -13.18
N TYR A 304 18.16 2.37 -13.58
CA TYR A 304 17.65 2.48 -14.96
C TYR A 304 17.32 3.93 -15.33
N VAL A 305 16.59 4.62 -14.46
CA VAL A 305 16.22 6.03 -14.64
C VAL A 305 17.48 6.87 -14.75
N TYR A 306 18.48 6.66 -13.87
CA TYR A 306 19.77 7.33 -13.97
C TYR A 306 20.52 7.03 -15.27
N LYS A 307 20.52 5.78 -15.75
CA LYS A 307 21.09 5.44 -17.06
C LYS A 307 20.39 6.17 -18.22
N CYS A 308 19.08 6.34 -18.16
CA CYS A 308 18.28 6.94 -19.23
C CYS A 308 18.29 8.48 -19.23
N LEU A 309 18.26 9.09 -18.05
CA LEU A 309 18.02 10.52 -17.87
C LEU A 309 19.13 11.25 -17.10
N SER A 310 20.03 10.52 -16.43
CA SER A 310 21.06 11.08 -15.56
C SER A 310 20.46 12.10 -14.56
N ASP A 311 21.23 13.08 -14.11
CA ASP A 311 20.79 14.13 -13.17
C ASP A 311 19.56 14.95 -13.64
N THR A 312 19.08 14.77 -14.88
CA THR A 312 17.95 15.53 -15.45
C THR A 312 16.59 14.87 -15.22
N ALA A 313 16.55 13.68 -14.62
CA ALA A 313 15.31 12.94 -14.39
C ALA A 313 14.28 13.73 -13.58
N TRP A 314 14.74 14.48 -12.57
CA TRP A 314 13.89 15.35 -11.75
C TRP A 314 13.90 16.80 -12.25
N PHE A 315 13.01 17.63 -11.71
CA PHE A 315 12.87 19.04 -12.11
C PHE A 315 14.03 19.91 -11.65
N SER A 316 14.60 19.59 -10.49
CA SER A 316 15.78 20.22 -9.93
C SER A 316 16.93 19.22 -9.87
N LYS A 317 18.17 19.71 -9.79
CA LYS A 317 19.34 18.85 -9.56
C LYS A 317 19.23 18.26 -8.15
N TYR A 318 19.18 16.94 -8.08
CA TYR A 318 19.00 16.20 -6.83
C TYR A 318 19.62 14.80 -6.96
N SER A 319 20.34 14.33 -5.93
CA SER A 319 21.10 13.07 -5.96
C SER A 319 20.22 11.83 -5.75
N TYR A 320 19.19 11.63 -6.58
CA TYR A 320 18.28 10.50 -6.44
C TYR A 320 18.97 9.15 -6.71
N GLN A 321 20.09 9.13 -7.42
CA GLN A 321 20.90 7.93 -7.67
C GLN A 321 21.48 7.33 -6.38
N ASP A 322 21.59 8.13 -5.31
CA ASP A 322 22.01 7.65 -4.00
C ASP A 322 20.97 6.68 -3.42
N TYR A 323 19.73 6.71 -3.91
CA TYR A 323 18.66 5.73 -3.62
C TYR A 323 18.73 4.51 -4.54
N GLY A 324 19.93 4.17 -5.03
CA GLY A 324 20.20 3.00 -5.86
C GLY A 324 20.71 1.80 -5.04
N ILE A 325 21.59 1.02 -5.67
CA ILE A 325 22.19 -0.19 -5.10
C ILE A 325 22.92 0.10 -3.78
N SER A 326 23.66 1.22 -3.69
CA SER A 326 24.40 1.57 -2.48
C SER A 326 23.50 1.73 -1.25
N LEU A 327 22.32 2.34 -1.42
CA LEU A 327 21.34 2.44 -0.35
C LEU A 327 20.73 1.07 -0.04
N PHE A 328 20.42 0.26 -1.05
CA PHE A 328 19.94 -1.11 -0.82
C PHE A 328 20.93 -1.91 0.04
N GLU A 329 22.22 -1.93 -0.34
CA GLU A 329 23.25 -2.66 0.42
C GLU A 329 23.38 -2.14 1.85
N LYS A 330 23.32 -0.82 2.04
CA LYS A 330 23.31 -0.21 3.38
C LYS A 330 22.08 -0.62 4.21
N ILE A 331 20.88 -0.58 3.63
CA ILE A 331 19.63 -0.95 4.30
C ILE A 331 19.63 -2.44 4.67
N TYR A 332 20.22 -3.31 3.84
CA TYR A 332 20.18 -4.76 4.07
C TYR A 332 21.45 -5.34 4.71
N GLN A 333 22.44 -4.53 5.07
CA GLN A 333 23.57 -4.96 5.88
C GLN A 333 23.08 -5.54 7.23
N GLY A 334 23.45 -6.79 7.53
CA GLY A 334 22.96 -7.54 8.69
C GLY A 334 21.54 -8.09 8.55
N ALA A 335 21.02 -8.14 7.32
CA ALA A 335 19.69 -8.64 6.94
C ALA A 335 19.77 -9.54 5.69
N GLU A 336 20.89 -10.22 5.47
CA GLU A 336 21.19 -10.99 4.27
C GLU A 336 20.38 -12.30 4.16
N ASN A 337 19.55 -12.59 5.16
CA ASN A 337 18.61 -13.70 5.21
C ASN A 337 17.16 -13.32 4.85
N THR A 338 16.90 -12.09 4.36
CA THR A 338 15.56 -11.70 3.89
C THR A 338 15.32 -12.06 2.43
N TYR A 339 14.05 -12.12 2.01
CA TYR A 339 13.71 -12.35 0.60
C TYR A 339 14.21 -11.23 -0.32
N ALA A 340 14.16 -9.96 0.10
CA ALA A 340 14.71 -8.85 -0.69
C ALA A 340 16.20 -9.03 -0.99
N TRP A 341 17.01 -9.42 0.00
CA TRP A 341 18.43 -9.69 -0.22
C TRP A 341 18.65 -10.89 -1.14
N LEU A 342 17.86 -11.95 -1.00
CA LEU A 342 17.94 -13.10 -1.90
C LEU A 342 17.56 -12.74 -3.34
N LEU A 343 16.60 -11.83 -3.56
CA LEU A 343 16.31 -11.32 -4.90
C LEU A 343 17.53 -10.61 -5.50
N TYR A 344 18.26 -9.83 -4.70
CA TYR A 344 19.51 -9.18 -5.12
C TYR A 344 20.61 -10.17 -5.49
N GLU A 345 20.85 -11.20 -4.66
CA GLU A 345 21.85 -12.23 -4.95
C GLU A 345 21.50 -13.07 -6.20
N ILE A 346 20.21 -13.39 -6.38
CA ILE A 346 19.72 -14.11 -7.56
C ILE A 346 19.87 -13.24 -8.80
N ASP A 347 19.57 -11.95 -8.73
CA ASP A 347 19.78 -11.01 -9.84
C ASP A 347 21.25 -10.95 -10.25
N LYS A 348 22.17 -10.77 -9.31
CA LYS A 348 23.62 -10.71 -9.61
C LYS A 348 24.12 -11.97 -10.31
N LYS A 349 23.57 -13.13 -9.97
CA LYS A 349 24.02 -14.43 -10.50
C LYS A 349 23.30 -14.87 -11.78
N TYR A 350 22.01 -14.59 -11.90
CA TYR A 350 21.14 -15.14 -12.95
C TYR A 350 20.41 -14.08 -13.79
N GLY A 351 20.46 -12.81 -13.37
CA GLY A 351 19.80 -11.68 -14.01
C GLY A 351 18.34 -11.49 -13.64
N LYS A 352 17.90 -10.23 -13.70
CA LYS A 352 16.51 -9.76 -13.49
C LYS A 352 15.45 -10.53 -14.27
N GLU A 353 15.76 -10.99 -15.48
CA GLU A 353 14.84 -11.78 -16.30
C GLU A 353 14.38 -13.08 -15.62
N MET A 354 15.23 -13.70 -14.79
CA MET A 354 14.86 -14.91 -14.05
C MET A 354 13.78 -14.63 -13.00
N ILE A 355 13.90 -13.51 -12.30
CA ILE A 355 12.91 -13.03 -11.34
C ILE A 355 11.59 -12.74 -12.07
N GLY A 356 11.69 -12.07 -13.22
CA GLY A 356 10.58 -11.84 -14.13
C GLY A 356 9.82 -13.09 -14.56
N LYS A 357 10.55 -14.14 -14.96
CA LYS A 357 9.98 -15.46 -15.30
C LYS A 357 9.24 -16.07 -14.11
N ALA A 358 9.80 -16.00 -12.90
CA ALA A 358 9.14 -16.48 -11.69
C ALA A 358 7.83 -15.72 -11.42
N ILE A 359 7.82 -14.39 -11.53
CA ILE A 359 6.63 -13.55 -11.37
C ILE A 359 5.52 -14.00 -12.34
N LYS A 360 5.84 -14.17 -13.63
CA LYS A 360 4.87 -14.62 -14.65
C LYS A 360 4.26 -15.99 -14.35
N MET A 361 5.02 -16.87 -13.71
CA MET A 361 4.54 -18.21 -13.36
C MET A 361 3.56 -18.21 -12.17
N VAL A 362 3.63 -17.21 -11.28
CA VAL A 362 2.73 -17.11 -10.11
C VAL A 362 1.55 -16.16 -10.34
N ILE A 363 1.66 -15.21 -11.26
CA ILE A 363 0.55 -14.37 -11.70
C ILE A 363 -0.35 -15.18 -12.64
N LYS A 364 -1.42 -15.76 -12.11
CA LYS A 364 -2.39 -16.57 -12.87
C LYS A 364 -3.23 -15.74 -13.85
N ASN A 365 -3.39 -14.43 -13.60
CA ASN A 365 -4.25 -13.55 -14.38
C ASN A 365 -3.70 -12.10 -14.32
N LYS A 366 -3.80 -11.34 -15.42
CA LYS A 366 -3.38 -9.94 -15.49
C LYS A 366 -4.06 -8.99 -14.47
N TYR A 367 -5.21 -9.38 -13.94
CA TYR A 367 -5.94 -8.65 -12.90
C TYR A 367 -5.51 -9.02 -11.47
N TRP A 368 -4.81 -10.13 -11.24
CA TRP A 368 -4.42 -10.57 -9.89
C TRP A 368 -2.89 -10.65 -9.77
N ARG A 369 -2.29 -9.74 -8.99
CA ARG A 369 -0.83 -9.61 -8.85
C ARG A 369 -0.34 -9.76 -7.41
N HIS A 370 -1.11 -10.46 -6.58
CA HIS A 370 -0.83 -10.69 -5.16
C HIS A 370 -0.73 -12.19 -4.81
N PRO A 371 0.13 -12.98 -5.47
CA PRO A 371 0.34 -14.35 -5.04
C PRO A 371 1.01 -14.39 -3.66
N LYS A 372 1.03 -15.55 -3.01
CA LYS A 372 1.79 -15.70 -1.76
C LYS A 372 3.29 -15.54 -2.05
N MET A 373 3.98 -14.78 -1.21
CA MET A 373 5.43 -14.51 -1.32
C MET A 373 6.23 -15.82 -1.33
N LYS A 374 5.87 -16.76 -0.46
CA LYS A 374 6.52 -18.07 -0.38
C LYS A 374 6.40 -18.87 -1.67
N ASP A 375 5.23 -18.86 -2.32
CA ASP A 375 5.01 -19.55 -3.60
C ASP A 375 5.89 -18.95 -4.69
N PHE A 376 5.97 -17.62 -4.74
CA PHE A 376 6.87 -16.90 -5.65
C PHE A 376 8.33 -17.28 -5.42
N MET A 377 8.82 -17.24 -4.17
CA MET A 377 10.20 -17.59 -3.87
C MET A 377 10.50 -19.06 -4.15
N VAL A 378 9.57 -19.99 -3.91
CA VAL A 378 9.73 -21.41 -4.26
C VAL A 378 9.85 -21.60 -5.78
N VAL A 379 9.00 -20.93 -6.56
CA VAL A 379 9.08 -20.95 -8.03
C VAL A 379 10.43 -20.39 -8.51
N LEU A 380 10.86 -19.26 -7.95
CA LEU A 380 12.14 -18.64 -8.28
C LEU A 380 13.32 -19.59 -7.96
N GLY A 381 13.32 -20.19 -6.77
CA GLY A 381 14.34 -21.17 -6.36
C GLY A 381 14.44 -22.35 -7.33
N LYS A 382 13.31 -22.91 -7.76
CA LYS A 382 13.27 -24.00 -8.76
C LYS A 382 13.88 -23.58 -10.09
N LEU A 383 13.61 -22.35 -10.55
CA LEU A 383 14.18 -21.83 -11.82
C LEU A 383 15.70 -21.69 -11.77
N THR A 384 16.27 -21.36 -10.60
CA THR A 384 17.73 -21.25 -10.45
C THR A 384 18.46 -22.59 -10.60
N LYS A 385 17.77 -23.71 -10.31
CA LYS A 385 18.34 -25.07 -10.17
C LYS A 385 19.53 -25.16 -9.19
N ASP A 386 19.71 -24.17 -8.33
CA ASP A 386 20.82 -24.09 -7.39
C ASP A 386 20.37 -24.53 -5.99
N LYS A 387 20.93 -25.66 -5.51
CA LYS A 387 20.61 -26.23 -4.21
C LYS A 387 20.90 -25.26 -3.06
N LYS A 388 21.93 -24.42 -3.16
CA LYS A 388 22.26 -23.42 -2.14
C LYS A 388 21.18 -22.34 -2.09
N ILE A 389 20.80 -21.78 -3.23
CA ILE A 389 19.73 -20.77 -3.32
C ILE A 389 18.41 -21.34 -2.82
N ILE A 390 18.05 -22.56 -3.25
CA ILE A 390 16.84 -23.25 -2.78
C ILE A 390 16.86 -23.41 -1.26
N ASN A 391 18.00 -23.77 -0.67
CA ASN A 391 18.12 -23.88 0.78
C ASN A 391 18.06 -22.52 1.48
N GLN A 392 18.66 -21.48 0.91
CA GLN A 392 18.58 -20.12 1.46
C GLN A 392 17.13 -19.62 1.45
N ILE A 393 16.38 -19.82 0.37
CA ILE A 393 14.96 -19.46 0.26
C ILE A 393 14.12 -20.14 1.35
N LYS A 394 14.39 -21.41 1.66
CA LYS A 394 13.67 -22.13 2.73
C LYS A 394 13.89 -21.53 4.12
N ASN A 395 15.05 -20.92 4.36
CA ASN A 395 15.44 -20.35 5.65
C ASN A 395 15.25 -18.83 5.72
N ALA A 396 14.90 -18.20 4.61
CA ALA A 396 14.67 -16.77 4.52
C ALA A 396 13.22 -16.41 4.87
N TYR A 397 13.01 -15.13 5.17
CA TYR A 397 11.72 -14.58 5.58
C TYR A 397 11.48 -13.17 5.00
N PRO A 398 10.22 -12.65 5.04
CA PRO A 398 9.89 -11.32 4.55
C PRO A 398 10.63 -10.19 5.29
N THR A 399 10.99 -9.14 4.58
CA THR A 399 11.72 -8.01 5.17
C THR A 399 10.86 -7.28 6.22
N PRO A 400 11.37 -7.03 7.44
CA PRO A 400 10.56 -6.44 8.51
C PRO A 400 10.52 -4.89 8.49
N PHE A 401 11.32 -4.21 7.67
CA PHE A 401 11.64 -2.79 7.81
C PHE A 401 10.47 -1.82 7.58
N GLU A 402 9.45 -2.13 6.78
CA GLU A 402 8.30 -1.23 6.55
C GLU A 402 7.30 -1.18 7.72
N HIS A 403 7.44 -2.06 8.70
CA HIS A 403 6.54 -2.11 9.83
C HIS A 403 6.95 -1.12 10.89
N SER A 404 6.38 0.08 10.86
CA SER A 404 6.50 1.04 11.96
C SER A 404 5.96 0.46 13.28
N LEU A 405 6.81 0.39 14.31
CA LEU A 405 6.43 -0.05 15.66
C LEU A 405 5.32 0.84 16.21
N SER A 406 5.45 2.15 16.02
CA SER A 406 4.43 3.14 16.40
C SER A 406 3.11 2.98 15.65
N ARG A 407 3.11 2.72 14.33
CA ARG A 407 1.88 2.61 13.53
C ARG A 407 1.17 1.26 13.72
N TRP A 408 1.92 0.17 13.70
CA TRP A 408 1.35 -1.19 13.70
C TRP A 408 1.11 -1.73 15.10
N LYS A 409 2.00 -1.43 16.05
CA LYS A 409 1.86 -1.88 17.43
C LYS A 409 1.33 -0.82 18.38
N ARG A 410 1.18 0.42 17.92
CA ARG A 410 0.79 1.57 18.75
C ARG A 410 1.71 1.75 19.96
N TRP A 411 2.97 1.36 19.83
CA TRP A 411 3.95 1.56 20.91
C TRP A 411 4.18 3.04 21.15
N LYS A 412 4.30 3.39 22.43
CA LYS A 412 4.89 4.67 22.78
C LYS A 412 6.40 4.64 22.45
N GLY A 413 6.90 5.69 21.80
CA GLY A 413 8.33 5.79 21.50
C GLY A 413 9.20 5.75 22.77
N PHE A 414 10.43 5.23 22.63
CA PHE A 414 11.38 5.08 23.75
C PHE A 414 11.92 6.42 24.28
N GLY A 415 11.79 7.49 23.49
CA GLY A 415 12.16 8.84 23.91
C GLY A 415 13.60 9.23 23.61
N PHE A 416 14.18 8.68 22.55
CA PHE A 416 15.42 9.17 21.97
C PHE A 416 15.23 9.41 20.47
N LYS A 417 16.10 10.23 19.88
CA LYS A 417 16.18 10.44 18.43
C LYS A 417 17.56 10.03 17.90
N PRO A 418 17.67 9.57 16.64
CA PRO A 418 16.56 9.23 15.74
C PRO A 418 15.71 8.11 16.35
N TYR A 419 14.43 8.02 15.96
CA TYR A 419 13.57 6.96 16.48
C TYR A 419 14.06 5.59 16.01
N LEU A 420 13.74 4.50 16.71
CA LEU A 420 14.21 3.16 16.32
C LEU A 420 13.84 2.84 14.87
N GLU A 421 12.63 3.16 14.44
CA GLU A 421 12.22 2.95 13.05
C GLU A 421 13.15 3.69 12.06
N GLU A 422 13.58 4.91 12.38
CA GLU A 422 14.49 5.68 11.53
C GLU A 422 15.91 5.06 11.50
N MET A 423 16.39 4.57 12.64
CA MET A 423 17.69 3.88 12.77
C MET A 423 17.75 2.62 11.90
N PHE A 424 16.70 1.79 11.94
CA PHE A 424 16.64 0.53 11.20
C PHE A 424 16.42 0.72 9.69
N ILE A 425 15.60 1.70 9.30
CA ILE A 425 15.13 1.83 7.91
C ILE A 425 16.02 2.74 7.07
N PHE A 426 16.44 3.90 7.60
CA PHE A 426 17.05 4.95 6.78
C PHE A 426 18.51 5.20 7.12
N GLU A 427 18.86 5.16 8.39
CA GLU A 427 20.19 5.60 8.80
C GLU A 427 21.21 4.48 8.81
N ASN A 428 20.78 3.24 9.10
CA ASN A 428 21.67 2.13 9.48
C ASN A 428 22.74 2.59 10.49
N ARG A 429 22.31 3.48 11.39
CA ARG A 429 23.13 4.16 12.39
C ARG A 429 22.39 4.07 13.70
N TYR A 430 23.07 3.53 14.70
CA TYR A 430 22.48 3.22 15.99
C TYR A 430 22.99 4.13 17.10
N VAL A 431 23.45 5.32 16.71
CA VAL A 431 23.95 6.36 17.62
C VAL A 431 22.81 7.31 17.97
N ILE A 432 22.68 7.61 19.25
CA ILE A 432 21.63 8.45 19.79
C ILE A 432 22.01 9.92 19.66
N ASP A 433 21.21 10.69 18.95
CA ASP A 433 21.46 12.13 18.72
C ASP A 433 20.91 13.00 19.84
N SER A 434 19.77 12.63 20.42
CA SER A 434 19.17 13.37 21.53
C SER A 434 18.21 12.51 22.35
N ILE A 435 17.99 12.92 23.59
CA ILE A 435 17.08 12.29 24.54
C ILE A 435 15.92 13.25 24.81
N ILE A 436 14.70 12.72 24.84
CA ILE A 436 13.50 13.46 25.21
C ILE A 436 13.41 13.46 26.75
N PRO A 437 13.34 14.63 27.41
CA PRO A 437 13.21 14.71 28.86
C PRO A 437 12.00 13.95 29.40
N ASN A 438 12.13 13.34 30.58
CA ASN A 438 11.10 12.53 31.26
C ASN A 438 10.62 11.31 30.45
N SER A 439 11.42 10.85 29.51
CA SER A 439 11.12 9.65 28.72
C SER A 439 11.68 8.37 29.35
N TYR A 440 11.39 7.23 28.73
CA TYR A 440 11.99 5.96 29.15
C TYR A 440 13.51 5.96 29.03
N ALA A 441 14.02 6.45 27.90
CA ALA A 441 15.45 6.57 27.65
C ALA A 441 16.15 7.42 28.71
N ASP A 442 15.53 8.54 29.08
CA ASP A 442 16.00 9.43 30.15
C ASP A 442 16.02 8.71 31.51
N SER A 443 14.91 8.05 31.87
CA SER A 443 14.76 7.35 33.16
C SER A 443 15.76 6.21 33.40
N VAL A 444 16.30 5.61 32.32
CA VAL A 444 17.26 4.50 32.41
C VAL A 444 18.72 4.94 32.14
N GLY A 445 18.94 6.25 32.02
CA GLY A 445 20.25 6.87 31.90
C GLY A 445 20.92 6.65 30.54
N ILE A 446 20.13 6.61 29.47
CA ILE A 446 20.64 6.70 28.09
C ILE A 446 20.98 8.17 27.83
N GLU A 447 22.14 8.42 27.22
CA GLU A 447 22.63 9.77 26.95
C GLU A 447 22.81 10.01 25.45
N GLN A 448 22.88 11.29 25.07
CA GLN A 448 23.30 11.67 23.73
C GLN A 448 24.70 11.13 23.41
N GLY A 449 24.82 10.53 22.24
CA GLY A 449 26.04 9.95 21.69
C GLY A 449 26.26 8.49 22.08
N ASP A 450 25.42 7.92 22.95
CA ASP A 450 25.43 6.48 23.21
C ASP A 450 25.06 5.69 21.93
N GLU A 451 25.61 4.48 21.80
CA GLU A 451 25.39 3.61 20.64
C GLU A 451 24.63 2.35 21.06
N LEU A 452 23.51 2.06 20.40
CA LEU A 452 22.81 0.77 20.52
C LEU A 452 23.63 -0.28 19.77
N VAL A 453 24.04 -1.33 20.47
CA VAL A 453 24.85 -2.42 19.90
C VAL A 453 24.02 -3.67 19.70
N MET A 454 23.13 -3.99 20.65
CA MET A 454 22.26 -5.16 20.58
C MET A 454 20.85 -4.87 21.05
N ILE A 455 19.89 -5.58 20.47
CA ILE A 455 18.48 -5.58 20.90
C ILE A 455 18.01 -7.02 21.06
N ASN A 456 17.46 -7.34 22.23
CA ASN A 456 16.95 -8.68 22.58
C ASN A 456 17.97 -9.82 22.29
N GLY A 457 19.26 -9.54 22.48
CA GLY A 457 20.33 -10.52 22.23
C GLY A 457 20.82 -10.59 20.78
N PHE A 458 20.24 -9.81 19.87
CA PHE A 458 20.68 -9.73 18.48
C PHE A 458 21.60 -8.53 18.27
N ASP A 459 22.80 -8.80 17.76
CA ASP A 459 23.78 -7.79 17.36
C ASP A 459 23.28 -7.00 16.15
N LEU A 460 23.29 -5.67 16.24
CA LEU A 460 22.74 -4.79 15.20
C LEU A 460 23.64 -4.67 13.97
N GLY A 461 24.93 -5.02 14.07
CA GLY A 461 25.86 -5.04 12.94
C GLY A 461 25.69 -6.26 12.04
N SER A 462 25.32 -7.41 12.62
CA SER A 462 25.28 -8.70 11.92
C SER A 462 23.90 -9.37 11.87
N LYS A 463 22.98 -9.00 12.76
CA LYS A 463 21.65 -9.61 12.90
C LYS A 463 20.56 -8.55 13.04
N LYS A 464 20.68 -7.47 12.29
CA LYS A 464 19.74 -6.34 12.27
C LYS A 464 18.30 -6.77 12.01
N ALA A 465 18.06 -7.59 10.97
CA ALA A 465 16.70 -8.02 10.65
C ALA A 465 16.09 -8.86 11.77
N ASP A 466 16.87 -9.75 12.39
CA ASP A 466 16.42 -10.55 13.53
C ASP A 466 16.12 -9.66 14.75
N ALA A 467 16.97 -8.65 15.00
CA ALA A 467 16.75 -7.67 16.05
C ALA A 467 15.42 -6.93 15.85
N TYR A 468 15.16 -6.41 14.64
CA TYR A 468 13.92 -5.69 14.35
C TYR A 468 12.69 -6.60 14.39
N LYS A 469 12.80 -7.80 13.81
CA LYS A 469 11.77 -8.84 13.89
C LYS A 469 11.45 -9.18 15.35
N SER A 470 12.47 -9.28 16.21
CA SER A 470 12.27 -9.57 17.64
C SER A 470 11.46 -8.47 18.34
N LEU A 471 11.64 -7.21 17.95
CA LEU A 471 10.83 -6.09 18.47
C LEU A 471 9.39 -6.22 17.99
N LEU A 472 9.19 -6.47 16.70
CA LEU A 472 7.85 -6.60 16.13
C LEU A 472 7.04 -7.71 16.78
N HIS A 473 7.65 -8.76 17.33
CA HIS A 473 6.92 -9.83 18.03
C HIS A 473 6.48 -9.46 19.45
N LYS A 474 6.92 -8.32 20.00
CA LYS A 474 6.61 -7.93 21.37
C LYS A 474 5.22 -7.28 21.47
N ASN A 475 4.60 -7.46 22.63
CA ASN A 475 3.31 -6.91 23.01
C ASN A 475 3.43 -5.97 24.22
N PRO A 476 2.42 -5.15 24.52
CA PRO A 476 2.36 -4.41 25.77
C PRO A 476 2.58 -5.34 26.98
N GLY A 477 3.47 -4.93 27.90
CA GLY A 477 3.91 -5.73 29.05
C GLY A 477 5.19 -6.53 28.83
N ASP A 478 5.61 -6.77 27.58
CA ASP A 478 6.86 -7.48 27.32
C ASP A 478 8.10 -6.64 27.63
N LYS A 479 9.21 -7.33 27.94
CA LYS A 479 10.52 -6.72 28.14
C LYS A 479 11.30 -6.64 26.83
N ILE A 480 11.94 -5.49 26.61
CA ILE A 480 12.97 -5.26 25.59
C ILE A 480 14.29 -5.06 26.31
N THR A 481 15.32 -5.74 25.83
CA THR A 481 16.68 -5.59 26.33
C THR A 481 17.54 -4.87 25.31
N PHE A 482 18.17 -3.77 25.71
CA PHE A 482 19.16 -3.05 24.94
C PHE A 482 20.56 -3.29 25.54
N ILE A 483 21.56 -3.47 24.68
CA ILE A 483 22.97 -3.32 25.06
C ILE A 483 23.48 -2.03 24.42
N ILE A 484 23.95 -1.11 25.25
CA ILE A 484 24.33 0.25 24.87
C ILE A 484 25.80 0.45 25.17
N ARG A 485 26.57 0.93 24.20
CA ARG A 485 27.94 1.38 24.39
C ARG A 485 27.94 2.85 24.79
N LYS A 486 28.45 3.16 25.98
CA LYS A 486 28.50 4.52 26.53
C LYS A 486 29.58 5.33 25.84
N LYS A 487 29.24 6.52 25.33
CA LYS A 487 30.19 7.38 24.59
C LYS A 487 31.46 7.71 25.37
N LYS A 488 31.34 8.03 26.66
CA LYS A 488 32.46 8.53 27.48
C LYS A 488 33.42 7.43 27.94
N SER A 489 32.90 6.27 28.33
CA SER A 489 33.70 5.17 28.90
C SER A 489 33.95 4.02 27.94
N ASN A 490 33.28 3.98 26.79
CA ASN A 490 33.24 2.84 25.87
C ASN A 490 32.72 1.54 26.52
N GLU A 491 32.12 1.63 27.70
CA GLU A 491 31.57 0.50 28.44
C GLU A 491 30.23 0.05 27.85
N LEU A 492 29.97 -1.26 27.88
CA LEU A 492 28.67 -1.83 27.52
C LEU A 492 27.75 -1.89 28.74
N LYS A 493 26.62 -1.20 28.67
CA LYS A 493 25.56 -1.19 29.68
C LYS A 493 24.32 -1.92 29.16
N GLN A 494 23.79 -2.85 29.95
CA GLN A 494 22.50 -3.46 29.69
C GLN A 494 21.37 -2.59 30.25
N VAL A 495 20.34 -2.38 29.45
CA VAL A 495 19.12 -1.64 29.81
C VAL A 495 17.91 -2.50 29.48
N ILE A 496 16.95 -2.59 30.40
CA ILE A 496 15.72 -3.34 30.20
C ILE A 496 14.54 -2.38 30.29
N VAL A 497 13.70 -2.38 29.26
CA VAL A 497 12.51 -1.53 29.16
C VAL A 497 11.26 -2.39 29.05
N LEU A 498 10.21 -2.05 29.80
CA LEU A 498 8.89 -2.65 29.65
C LEU A 498 8.08 -1.85 28.63
N ILE A 499 7.51 -2.54 27.65
CA ILE A 499 6.60 -1.94 26.67
C ILE A 499 5.30 -1.58 27.39
N LYS A 500 4.87 -0.33 27.25
CA LYS A 500 3.57 0.14 27.73
C LYS A 500 2.55 0.21 26.60
#